data_AF-A0A956HWZ8-F1
#
_entry.id   AF-A0A956HWZ8-F1
#
_cell.length_a   1.000
_cell.length_b   1.000
_cell.length_c   1.000
_cell.angle_alpha   90.00
_cell.angle_beta   90.00
_cell.angle_gamma   90.00
#
_symmetry.space_group_name_H-M   'P 1'
#
loop_
_entity.id
_entity.type
_entity.pdbx_description
1 polymer ?
#
loop_
_entity_poly.entity_id
_entity_poly.type
_entity_poly.pdbx_seq_one_letter_code
_entity_poly.pdbx_strand_id
1 'polypeptide(L)'
;MTNERREERVTINKEFDSFDQFIQEYVTNISRTGAFIKTDTPLPVGTEVNLRFTVIMDDIETIEGIGEVVRVETNPPGMGVVFKELSEYSEALIQKLLTQHQGSG
;
A
#
# COMPACT_ATOMS: atom_id res chain seq x y z
N MET A 1 -54.68 6.23 0.76
CA MET A 1 -53.95 5.35 -0.18
C MET A 1 -53.22 6.25 -1.17
N THR A 2 -51.97 6.56 -0.91
CA THR A 2 -51.11 7.33 -1.82
C THR A 2 -50.02 6.40 -2.34
N ASN A 3 -50.02 6.24 -3.66
CA ASN A 3 -49.19 5.33 -4.43
C ASN A 3 -47.85 6.02 -4.73
N GLU A 4 -46.79 5.65 -4.01
CA GLU A 4 -45.43 6.09 -4.35
C GLU A 4 -44.76 4.98 -5.18
N ARG A 5 -44.74 5.17 -6.50
CA ARG A 5 -43.88 4.37 -7.39
C ARG A 5 -42.44 4.78 -7.10
N ARG A 6 -41.73 4.01 -6.26
CA ARG A 6 -40.28 4.09 -6.15
C ARG A 6 -39.67 3.39 -7.35
N GLU A 7 -39.11 4.18 -8.26
CA GLU A 7 -38.32 3.66 -9.39
C GLU A 7 -37.12 2.87 -8.86
N GLU A 8 -36.94 1.64 -9.34
CA GLU A 8 -35.73 0.86 -9.10
C GLU A 8 -34.54 1.58 -9.74
N ARG A 9 -33.59 2.01 -8.90
CA ARG A 9 -32.33 2.55 -9.39
C ARG A 9 -31.45 1.39 -9.84
N VAL A 10 -31.28 1.26 -11.15
CA VAL A 10 -30.28 0.36 -11.73
C VAL A 10 -28.94 1.10 -11.75
N THR A 11 -28.00 0.65 -10.93
CA THR A 11 -26.61 1.12 -10.99
C THR A 11 -25.94 0.49 -12.21
N ILE A 12 -25.76 1.26 -13.28
CA ILE A 12 -24.91 0.91 -14.43
C ILE A 12 -23.48 1.28 -14.07
N ASN A 13 -22.77 0.42 -13.31
CA ASN A 13 -21.29 0.33 -13.32
C ASN A 13 -20.72 -0.79 -12.44
N LYS A 14 -21.20 -2.03 -12.60
CA LYS A 14 -20.62 -3.19 -11.88
C LYS A 14 -19.17 -3.51 -12.28
N GLU A 15 -18.65 -2.95 -13.37
CA GLU A 15 -17.28 -3.18 -13.84
C GLU A 15 -16.22 -2.31 -13.14
N PHE A 16 -16.63 -1.30 -12.36
CA PHE A 16 -15.71 -0.45 -11.60
C PHE A 16 -15.66 -0.77 -10.10
N ASP A 17 -16.71 -1.37 -9.52
CA ASP A 17 -16.68 -1.87 -8.13
C ASP A 17 -15.60 -2.97 -7.95
N SER A 18 -15.26 -3.71 -9.00
CA SER A 18 -14.26 -4.78 -8.94
C SER A 18 -12.81 -4.28 -8.98
N PHE A 19 -12.55 -3.04 -9.41
CA PHE A 19 -11.18 -2.49 -9.41
C PHE A 19 -10.77 -2.02 -8.02
N ASP A 20 -11.67 -1.37 -7.28
CA ASP A 20 -11.43 -0.96 -5.89
C ASP A 20 -11.24 -2.17 -4.95
N GLN A 21 -11.77 -3.33 -5.33
CA GLN A 21 -11.69 -4.57 -4.56
C GLN A 21 -10.37 -5.36 -4.77
N PHE A 22 -9.50 -4.95 -5.70
CA PHE A 22 -8.41 -5.80 -6.18
C PHE A 22 -7.01 -5.51 -5.65
N ILE A 23 -6.79 -4.39 -4.94
CA ILE A 23 -5.53 -4.13 -4.24
C ILE A 23 -5.78 -4.27 -2.73
N GLN A 24 -5.82 -5.52 -2.25
CA GLN A 24 -5.96 -5.78 -0.82
C GLN A 24 -4.70 -5.37 -0.04
N GLU A 25 -3.53 -5.36 -0.70
CA GLU A 25 -2.26 -5.02 -0.08
C GLU A 25 -1.49 -3.98 -0.90
N TYR A 26 -1.18 -2.83 -0.29
CA TYR A 26 -0.30 -1.84 -0.91
C TYR A 26 0.46 -1.00 0.12
N VAL A 27 1.63 -0.53 -0.28
CA VAL A 27 2.45 0.38 0.53
C VAL A 27 1.83 1.77 0.50
N THR A 28 1.43 2.30 1.66
CA THR A 28 0.80 3.63 1.76
C THR A 28 1.80 4.74 2.06
N ASN A 29 2.89 4.40 2.74
CA ASN A 29 3.98 5.31 3.01
C ASN A 29 5.29 4.53 3.17
N ILE A 30 6.38 5.21 2.86
CA ILE A 30 7.74 4.69 2.95
C ILE A 30 8.62 5.71 3.65
N SER A 31 9.56 5.20 4.44
CA SER A 31 10.59 5.96 5.13
C SER A 31 11.95 5.34 4.82
N ARG A 32 13.03 5.90 5.39
CA ARG A 32 14.38 5.31 5.23
C ARG A 32 14.49 3.91 5.84
N THR A 33 13.70 3.62 6.88
CA THR A 33 13.86 2.44 7.72
C THR A 33 12.73 1.44 7.61
N GLY A 34 11.65 1.77 6.91
CA GLY A 34 10.47 0.92 6.87
C GLY A 34 9.33 1.50 6.06
N ALA A 35 8.25 0.73 5.97
CA ALA A 35 7.05 1.06 5.22
C ALA A 35 5.80 0.66 6.00
N PHE A 36 4.66 1.27 5.65
CA PHE A 36 3.35 0.79 6.07
C PHE A 36 2.66 0.08 4.90
N ILE A 37 2.27 -1.17 5.12
CA ILE A 37 1.51 -1.98 4.18
C ILE A 37 0.07 -1.99 4.68
N LYS A 38 -0.84 -1.35 3.94
CA LYS A 38 -2.28 -1.47 4.20
C LYS A 38 -2.71 -2.86 3.75
N THR A 39 -3.35 -3.62 4.62
CA THR A 39 -3.88 -4.97 4.36
C THR A 39 -4.98 -5.27 5.36
N ASP A 40 -6.04 -5.97 4.94
CA ASP A 40 -7.09 -6.45 5.83
C ASP A 40 -6.67 -7.71 6.61
N THR A 41 -5.57 -8.34 6.20
CA THR A 41 -5.02 -9.56 6.81
C THR A 41 -3.56 -9.35 7.23
N PRO A 42 -3.30 -8.44 8.19
CA PRO A 42 -1.94 -8.17 8.64
C PRO A 42 -1.30 -9.40 9.29
N LEU A 43 -0.01 -9.59 9.05
CA LEU A 43 0.76 -10.66 9.67
C LEU A 43 1.12 -10.31 11.13
N PRO A 44 1.36 -11.31 11.99
CA PRO A 44 1.75 -11.06 13.38
C PRO A 44 3.07 -10.28 13.50
N VAL A 45 3.22 -9.51 14.57
CA VAL A 45 4.51 -8.86 14.93
C VAL A 45 5.62 -9.91 15.07
N GLY A 46 6.81 -9.59 14.56
CA GLY A 46 7.97 -10.49 14.46
C GLY A 46 7.98 -11.36 13.21
N THR A 47 6.95 -11.29 12.35
CA THR A 47 6.95 -12.02 11.07
C THR A 47 7.92 -11.38 10.09
N GLU A 48 8.85 -12.16 9.56
CA GLU A 48 9.69 -11.75 8.43
C GLU A 48 8.94 -11.94 7.11
N VAL A 49 9.02 -10.93 6.25
CA VAL A 49 8.32 -10.86 4.97
C VAL A 49 9.30 -10.52 3.85
N ASN A 50 9.11 -11.15 2.69
CA ASN A 50 9.75 -10.72 1.46
C ASN A 50 9.00 -9.49 0.94
N LEU A 51 9.71 -8.38 0.83
CA LEU A 51 9.20 -7.13 0.28
C LEU A 51 9.47 -7.12 -1.21
N ARG A 52 8.42 -6.88 -2.00
CA ARG A 52 8.51 -6.61 -3.43
C ARG A 52 7.37 -5.69 -3.83
N PHE A 53 7.66 -4.42 -4.08
CA PHE A 53 6.66 -3.47 -4.53
C PHE A 53 7.23 -2.49 -5.54
N THR A 54 6.35 -1.99 -6.39
CA THR A 54 6.71 -1.14 -7.51
C THR A 54 6.37 0.32 -7.20
N VAL A 55 7.28 1.22 -7.56
CA VAL A 55 7.11 2.67 -7.46
C VAL A 55 7.21 3.27 -8.86
N ILE A 56 6.45 4.32 -9.12
CA ILE A 56 6.46 5.02 -10.41
C ILE A 56 7.12 6.37 -10.18
N MET A 57 8.28 6.57 -10.80
CA MET A 57 9.01 7.84 -10.82
C MET A 57 9.03 8.36 -12.26
N ASP A 58 10.23 8.51 -12.84
CA ASP A 58 10.41 8.73 -14.28
C ASP A 58 10.14 7.42 -15.06
N ASP A 59 10.52 6.29 -14.46
CA ASP A 59 10.29 4.92 -14.93
C ASP A 59 9.61 4.08 -13.83
N ILE A 60 9.17 2.88 -14.21
CA ILE A 60 8.64 1.88 -13.28
C ILE A 60 9.81 1.18 -12.59
N GLU A 61 9.91 1.33 -11.27
CA GLU A 61 11.02 0.81 -10.47
C GLU A 61 10.52 -0.16 -9.40
N THR A 62 11.34 -1.14 -9.01
CA THR A 62 10.97 -2.13 -8.00
C THR A 62 11.88 -2.02 -6.77
N ILE A 63 11.25 -1.98 -5.59
CA ILE A 63 11.91 -2.08 -4.29
C ILE A 63 11.75 -3.51 -3.79
N GLU A 64 12.88 -4.15 -3.48
CA GLU A 64 12.96 -5.54 -3.03
C GLU A 64 13.87 -5.68 -1.80
N GLY A 65 13.48 -6.56 -0.87
CA GLY A 65 14.26 -6.87 0.32
C GLY A 65 13.49 -7.70 1.35
N ILE A 66 13.98 -7.70 2.59
CA ILE A 66 13.38 -8.38 3.74
C ILE A 66 12.90 -7.35 4.75
N GLY A 67 11.66 -7.50 5.21
CA GLY A 67 11.08 -6.69 6.27
C GLY A 67 10.66 -7.54 7.47
N GLU A 68 10.52 -6.92 8.63
CA GLU A 68 9.95 -7.53 9.82
C GLU A 68 8.75 -6.70 10.29
N VAL A 69 7.61 -7.36 10.55
CA VAL A 69 6.42 -6.70 11.08
C VAL A 69 6.68 -6.23 12.50
N VAL A 70 6.59 -4.93 12.75
CA VAL A 70 6.82 -4.32 14.08
C VAL A 70 5.55 -3.80 14.75
N ARG A 71 4.48 -3.60 13.98
CA ARG A 71 3.16 -3.19 14.49
C ARG A 71 2.04 -3.60 13.55
N VAL A 72 0.85 -3.79 14.11
CA VAL A 72 -0.41 -3.99 13.38
C VAL A 72 -1.38 -2.88 13.75
N GLU A 73 -2.07 -2.32 12.76
CA GLU A 73 -3.06 -1.27 12.94
C GLU A 73 -4.42 -1.71 12.39
N THR A 74 -5.48 -1.19 12.99
CA THR A 74 -6.87 -1.48 12.59
C THR A 74 -7.52 -0.34 11.82
N ASN A 75 -6.93 0.87 11.84
CA ASN A 75 -7.45 2.03 11.15
C ASN A 75 -6.33 3.04 10.77
N PRO A 76 -5.87 3.06 9.51
CA PRO A 76 -6.23 2.11 8.45
C PRO A 76 -5.75 0.68 8.79
N PRO A 77 -6.47 -0.38 8.36
CA PRO A 77 -6.04 -1.74 8.60
C PRO A 77 -4.71 -2.02 7.88
N GLY A 78 -3.75 -2.60 8.58
CA GLY A 78 -2.46 -2.93 7.97
C GLY A 78 -1.38 -3.23 8.97
N MET A 79 -0.14 -3.21 8.48
CA MET A 79 1.04 -3.50 9.28
C MET A 79 2.19 -2.56 8.94
N GLY A 80 2.93 -2.16 9.97
CA GLY A 80 4.20 -1.46 9.82
C GLY A 80 5.32 -2.48 9.75
N VAL A 81 6.17 -2.37 8.73
CA VAL A 81 7.36 -3.20 8.55
C VAL A 81 8.63 -2.35 8.69
N VAL A 82 9.63 -2.87 9.40
CA VAL A 82 10.99 -2.32 9.39
C VAL A 82 11.81 -3.09 8.36
N PHE A 83 12.64 -2.39 7.58
CA PHE A 83 13.55 -3.03 6.64
C PHE A 83 14.70 -3.70 7.40
N LYS A 84 14.88 -4.99 7.17
CA LYS A 84 15.99 -5.79 7.71
C LYS A 84 17.14 -5.81 6.72
N GLU A 85 16.79 -6.02 5.45
CA GLU A 85 17.72 -6.06 4.33
C GLU A 85 17.04 -5.45 3.12
N LEU A 86 17.80 -4.71 2.32
CA LEU A 86 17.37 -4.20 1.03
C LEU A 86 18.51 -4.45 0.04
N SER A 87 18.18 -4.58 -1.24
CA SER A 87 19.23 -4.49 -2.26
C SER A 87 19.84 -3.08 -2.26
N GLU A 88 21.13 -2.96 -2.58
CA GLU A 88 21.81 -1.65 -2.71
C GLU A 88 21.06 -0.71 -3.66
N TYR A 89 20.50 -1.28 -4.73
CA TYR A 89 19.65 -0.56 -5.67
C TYR A 89 18.38 0.00 -5.00
N SER A 90 17.68 -0.83 -4.23
CA SER A 90 16.46 -0.44 -3.51
C SER A 90 16.75 0.61 -2.44
N GLU A 91 17.87 0.52 -1.73
CA GLU A 91 18.29 1.56 -0.78
C GLU A 91 18.52 2.90 -1.45
N ALA A 92 19.26 2.91 -2.57
CA ALA A 92 19.51 4.12 -3.36
C ALA A 92 18.21 4.72 -3.92
N LEU A 93 17.29 3.87 -4.38
CA LEU A 93 15.99 4.28 -4.89
C LEU A 93 15.13 4.93 -3.79
N ILE A 94 15.07 4.34 -2.60
CA ILE A 94 14.38 4.93 -1.44
C ILE A 94 14.99 6.29 -1.11
N GLN A 95 16.32 6.41 -1.12
CA GLN A 95 16.97 7.69 -0.87
C GLN A 95 16.61 8.75 -1.91
N LYS A 96 16.54 8.37 -3.20
CA LYS A 96 16.12 9.25 -4.30
C LYS A 96 14.66 9.69 -4.12
N LEU A 97 13.75 8.75 -3.85
CA LEU A 97 12.33 9.02 -3.61
C LEU A 97 12.13 10.04 -2.49
N LEU A 98 12.82 9.85 -1.35
CA LEU A 98 12.68 10.72 -0.20
C LEU A 98 13.25 12.12 -0.46
N THR A 99 14.31 12.25 -1.24
CA THR A 99 14.89 13.55 -1.59
C THR A 99 13.97 14.36 -2.51
N GLN A 100 13.35 13.71 -3.50
CA GLN A 100 12.44 14.39 -4.43
C GLN A 100 11.19 14.95 -3.75
N HIS A 101 10.64 14.24 -2.75
CA HIS A 101 9.46 14.69 -2.00
C HIS A 101 9.73 15.85 -1.02
N GLN A 102 10.99 16.15 -0.70
CA GLN A 102 11.36 17.28 0.16
C GLN A 102 11.51 18.61 -0.60
N GLY A 103 11.46 18.59 -1.95
CA GLY A 103 11.62 19.77 -2.80
C GLY A 103 10.31 20.44 -3.23
N SER A 104 9.16 19.97 -2.74
CA SER A 104 7.82 20.47 -3.12
C SER A 104 7.07 21.18 -1.98
N GLY A 105 7.80 21.61 -0.94
CA GLY A 105 7.29 22.43 0.16
C GLY A 105 7.48 23.92 -0.06
#